data_AF-A0A356RBB6-F1
#
_entry.id   AF-A0A356RBB6-F1
#
_cell.length_a   1.000
_cell.length_b   1.000
_cell.length_c   1.000
_cell.angle_alpha   90.00
_cell.angle_beta   90.00
_cell.angle_gamma   90.00
#
_symmetry.space_group_name_H-M   'P 1'
#
loop_
_entity.id
_entity.type
_entity.pdbx_description
1 polymer ?
#
loop_
_entity_poly.entity_id
_entity_poly.type
_entity_poly.pdbx_seq_one_letter_code
_entity_poly.pdbx_strand_id
1 'polypeptide(L)'
;MTPGSPHGGSHATRVNPRVRPCVGNSAKGEKPMHASLLDQEQKSRAASRNQGSSPATNDPVYIDVRTPQEFEEVHIPRARNIPLPDLHKFVDELRRIESKSPLLLVCRTQNRAKIAYEFLTNSGLTNCSVLEAGITGWVNEGKPIVQGQKRISLEGQVRAIAGAFILVGVGLGLTVHSGFLLLPTIVGVGLLHAGLTDSCLMGMLLSQLPYNRIRK
;
A
#
# COMPACT_ATOMS: atom_id res chain seq x y z
N MET A 1 21.92 -26.50 42.85
CA MET A 1 22.14 -26.97 41.47
C MET A 1 21.52 -25.95 40.50
N THR A 2 22.30 -25.48 39.53
CA THR A 2 21.88 -24.76 38.31
C THR A 2 21.17 -25.72 37.32
N PRO A 3 20.85 -25.34 36.07
CA PRO A 3 20.04 -24.23 35.55
C PRO A 3 18.99 -24.73 34.50
N GLY A 4 18.14 -23.86 33.93
CA GLY A 4 17.32 -24.24 32.77
C GLY A 4 16.63 -23.04 32.10
N SER A 5 17.01 -22.81 30.84
CA SER A 5 16.86 -21.59 30.04
C SER A 5 15.44 -21.13 29.64
N PRO A 6 15.33 -19.84 29.22
CA PRO A 6 14.19 -19.22 28.55
C PRO A 6 14.31 -19.28 27.02
N HIS A 7 13.22 -19.35 26.25
CA HIS A 7 13.24 -19.02 24.81
C HIS A 7 11.87 -18.55 24.31
N GLY A 8 11.86 -17.50 23.46
CA GLY A 8 10.73 -17.25 22.56
C GLY A 8 10.42 -15.82 22.11
N GLY A 9 11.29 -14.82 22.32
CA GLY A 9 11.07 -13.47 21.80
C GLY A 9 11.68 -13.29 20.40
N SER A 10 10.85 -13.40 19.36
CA SER A 10 11.24 -13.22 17.96
C SER A 10 11.66 -11.76 17.69
N HIS A 11 12.95 -11.56 17.38
CA HIS A 11 13.54 -10.28 17.00
C HIS A 11 13.04 -9.84 15.62
N ALA A 12 12.24 -8.78 15.57
CA ALA A 12 11.95 -8.05 14.34
C ALA A 12 13.07 -7.04 14.07
N THR A 13 13.91 -7.34 13.08
CA THR A 13 15.00 -6.53 12.57
C THR A 13 14.45 -5.23 11.96
N ARG A 14 14.73 -4.06 12.53
CA ARG A 14 14.26 -2.76 12.03
C ARG A 14 15.12 -2.31 10.84
N VAL A 15 14.69 -2.66 9.63
CA VAL A 15 15.25 -2.16 8.37
C VAL A 15 14.75 -0.72 8.16
N ASN A 16 15.66 0.21 7.85
CA ASN A 16 15.30 1.56 7.40
C ASN A 16 14.79 1.44 5.95
N PRO A 17 13.54 1.84 5.63
CA PRO A 17 13.01 1.65 4.29
C PRO A 17 13.88 2.46 3.32
N ARG A 18 14.39 1.82 2.27
CA ARG A 18 15.21 2.50 1.27
C ARG A 18 14.37 3.59 0.61
N VAL A 19 14.77 4.84 0.83
CA VAL A 19 14.23 6.03 0.16
C VAL A 19 15.24 6.41 -0.90
N ARG A 20 14.79 6.62 -2.15
CA ARG A 20 15.66 7.23 -3.17
C ARG A 20 15.60 8.75 -3.07
N PRO A 21 16.72 9.42 -2.76
CA PRO A 21 16.84 10.85 -2.96
C PRO A 21 16.98 11.18 -4.46
N CYS A 22 16.65 12.41 -4.83
CA CYS A 22 16.89 12.99 -6.15
C CYS A 22 18.40 13.15 -6.40
N VAL A 23 19.11 12.14 -6.91
CA VAL A 23 20.52 12.34 -7.27
C VAL A 23 20.89 11.63 -8.58
N GLY A 24 21.50 12.41 -9.48
CA GLY A 24 22.13 11.99 -10.73
C GLY A 24 23.45 11.22 -10.53
N ASN A 25 23.96 10.71 -11.64
CA ASN A 25 24.81 9.51 -11.76
C ASN A 25 26.27 9.61 -11.24
N SER A 26 26.86 8.42 -10.98
CA SER A 26 28.23 7.97 -11.34
C SER A 26 29.31 7.68 -10.26
N ALA A 27 29.78 6.41 -10.32
CA ALA A 27 31.16 5.91 -10.20
C ALA A 27 31.77 5.37 -8.86
N LYS A 28 31.95 4.03 -8.87
CA LYS A 28 33.15 3.19 -8.56
C LYS A 28 33.79 3.13 -7.15
N GLY A 29 34.14 1.89 -6.75
CA GLY A 29 35.30 1.59 -5.89
C GLY A 29 35.16 0.35 -5.00
N GLU A 30 36.05 -0.63 -5.17
CA GLU A 30 36.04 -1.99 -4.59
C GLU A 30 36.57 -2.11 -3.12
N LYS A 31 36.28 -3.28 -2.52
CA LYS A 31 36.78 -3.91 -1.25
C LYS A 31 38.31 -4.18 -1.27
N PRO A 32 39.05 -4.69 -0.22
CA PRO A 32 38.73 -5.71 0.82
C PRO A 32 39.16 -5.35 2.28
N MET A 33 38.58 -5.88 3.38
CA MET A 33 38.77 -7.15 4.14
C MET A 33 40.14 -7.37 4.85
N HIS A 34 40.27 -7.05 6.15
CA HIS A 34 40.51 -8.04 7.25
C HIS A 34 40.68 -7.41 8.66
N ALA A 35 40.00 -8.03 9.63
CA ALA A 35 40.38 -8.32 11.03
C ALA A 35 40.97 -7.24 11.98
N SER A 36 40.20 -6.90 13.01
CA SER A 36 40.47 -7.35 14.39
C SER A 36 39.36 -6.88 15.33
N LEU A 37 38.45 -7.80 15.63
CA LEU A 37 37.48 -7.71 16.72
C LEU A 37 38.24 -7.97 18.02
N LEU A 38 38.13 -7.08 19.02
CA LEU A 38 38.04 -7.40 20.47
C LEU A 38 38.26 -6.20 21.44
N ASP A 39 38.53 -4.98 20.97
CA ASP A 39 38.81 -3.83 21.88
C ASP A 39 37.74 -2.72 21.97
N GLN A 40 36.58 -2.84 21.30
CA GLN A 40 35.59 -1.76 21.28
C GLN A 40 34.37 -1.95 22.21
N GLU A 41 34.29 -3.05 22.97
CA GLU A 41 33.11 -3.35 23.80
C GLU A 41 33.02 -2.58 25.13
N GLN A 42 34.07 -1.90 25.60
CA GLN A 42 34.04 -1.29 26.94
C GLN A 42 33.76 0.23 26.99
N LYS A 43 33.75 0.94 25.86
CA LYS A 43 33.45 2.39 25.83
C LYS A 43 31.95 2.71 25.67
N SER A 44 31.11 1.71 25.44
CA SER A 44 29.67 1.89 25.14
C SER A 44 28.74 1.87 26.36
N ARG A 45 29.20 1.42 27.54
CA ARG A 45 28.34 1.25 28.74
C ARG A 45 28.15 2.49 29.62
N ALA A 46 28.85 3.60 29.37
CA ALA A 46 28.72 4.83 30.17
C ALA A 46 27.86 5.94 29.53
N ALA A 47 27.29 5.74 28.35
CA ALA A 47 26.48 6.75 27.65
C ALA A 47 24.97 6.42 27.60
N SER A 48 24.50 5.42 28.35
CA SER A 48 23.09 5.02 28.42
C SER A 48 22.30 5.85 29.44
N ARG A 49 22.33 7.19 29.30
CA ARG A 49 21.44 8.10 30.04
C ARG A 49 21.29 9.42 29.31
N ASN A 50 20.63 9.40 28.16
CA ASN A 50 19.79 10.47 27.60
C ASN A 50 19.67 10.28 26.08
N GLN A 51 18.48 9.91 25.63
CA GLN A 51 17.96 10.17 24.28
C GLN A 51 16.47 9.75 24.36
N GLY A 52 15.56 10.56 24.90
CA GLY A 52 15.52 12.02 24.76
C GLY A 52 15.42 12.31 23.27
N SER A 53 14.21 12.21 22.72
CA SER A 53 13.80 12.70 21.40
C SER A 53 14.75 13.76 20.85
N SER A 54 15.61 13.37 19.89
CA SER A 54 16.47 14.32 19.20
C SER A 54 15.58 15.22 18.33
N PRO A 55 15.51 16.54 18.60
CA PRO A 55 14.74 17.46 17.79
C PRO A 55 15.57 17.91 16.58
N ALA A 56 14.88 18.29 15.49
CA ALA A 56 15.38 18.89 14.26
C ALA A 56 15.80 17.94 13.12
N THR A 57 14.83 17.19 12.60
CA THR A 57 14.67 16.98 11.15
C THR A 57 13.21 17.22 10.83
N ASN A 58 12.89 18.05 9.83
CA ASN A 58 11.51 18.22 9.40
C ASN A 58 10.96 16.85 8.97
N ASP A 59 10.07 16.27 9.77
CA ASP A 59 9.50 14.96 9.50
C ASP A 59 8.90 14.93 8.09
N PRO A 60 9.22 13.92 7.26
CA PRO A 60 8.73 13.87 5.90
C PRO A 60 7.21 13.77 5.88
N VAL A 61 6.59 14.51 4.97
CA VAL A 61 5.15 14.41 4.72
C VAL A 61 4.92 13.30 3.71
N TYR A 62 4.20 12.26 4.14
CA TYR A 62 3.86 11.12 3.30
C TYR A 62 2.67 11.46 2.39
N ILE A 63 2.85 11.34 1.09
CA ILE A 63 1.81 11.55 0.08
C ILE A 63 1.54 10.22 -0.63
N ASP A 64 0.35 9.65 -0.42
CA ASP A 64 -0.06 8.43 -1.07
C ASP A 64 -0.80 8.73 -2.37
N VAL A 65 -0.22 8.30 -3.49
CA VAL A 65 -0.74 8.59 -4.84
C VAL A 65 -1.68 7.53 -5.39
N ARG A 66 -2.10 6.58 -4.55
CA ARG A 66 -3.08 5.54 -4.90
C ARG A 66 -4.51 6.08 -4.89
N THR A 67 -5.43 5.22 -5.32
CA THR A 67 -6.86 5.53 -5.22
C THR A 67 -7.30 5.67 -3.75
N PRO A 68 -8.38 6.42 -3.46
CA PRO A 68 -8.91 6.53 -2.11
C PRO A 68 -9.26 5.17 -1.50
N GLN A 69 -9.81 4.26 -2.30
CA GLN A 69 -10.14 2.90 -1.85
C GLN A 69 -8.91 2.13 -1.36
N GLU A 70 -7.81 2.15 -2.11
CA GLU A 70 -6.56 1.51 -1.71
C GLU A 70 -5.92 2.15 -0.46
N PHE A 71 -6.12 3.46 -0.27
CA PHE A 71 -5.64 4.18 0.90
C PHE A 71 -6.47 3.84 2.15
N GLU A 72 -7.79 3.77 2.01
CA GLU A 72 -8.70 3.34 3.08
C GLU A 72 -8.40 1.92 3.55
N GLU A 73 -8.07 0.99 2.66
CA GLU A 73 -7.71 -0.38 3.03
C GLU A 73 -6.49 -0.43 3.96
N VAL A 74 -5.40 0.24 3.56
CA VAL A 74 -4.17 0.30 4.34
C VAL A 74 -3.33 1.50 3.93
N HIS A 75 -2.86 2.30 4.89
CA HIS A 75 -1.95 3.42 4.63
C HIS A 75 -0.98 3.69 5.78
N ILE A 76 0.04 4.52 5.52
CA ILE A 76 1.00 4.97 6.53
C ILE A 76 0.32 6.01 7.43
N PRO A 77 0.48 5.94 8.77
CA PRO A 77 -0.09 6.95 9.68
C PRO A 77 0.35 8.36 9.29
N ARG A 78 -0.59 9.32 9.35
CA ARG A 78 -0.37 10.72 8.95
C ARG A 78 -0.06 10.94 7.46
N ALA A 79 -0.19 9.92 6.62
CA ALA A 79 -0.14 10.11 5.18
C ALA A 79 -1.37 10.84 4.68
N ARG A 80 -1.19 11.61 3.60
CA ARG A 80 -2.27 12.26 2.89
C ARG A 80 -2.49 11.58 1.54
N ASN A 81 -3.73 11.24 1.23
CA ASN A 81 -4.08 10.70 -0.08
C ASN A 81 -4.26 11.81 -1.11
N ILE A 82 -3.48 11.75 -2.20
CA ILE A 82 -3.61 12.61 -3.37
C ILE A 82 -3.47 11.70 -4.60
N PRO A 83 -4.58 11.18 -5.16
CA PRO A 83 -4.53 10.25 -6.27
C PRO A 83 -3.73 10.81 -7.46
N LEU A 84 -2.94 9.97 -8.11
CA LEU A 84 -2.11 10.37 -9.27
C LEU A 84 -2.88 11.18 -10.34
N PRO A 85 -4.13 10.83 -10.72
CA PRO A 85 -4.89 11.62 -11.69
C PRO A 85 -5.18 13.06 -11.24
N ASP A 86 -5.32 13.28 -9.94
CA ASP A 86 -5.65 14.57 -9.35
C ASP A 86 -4.43 15.40 -8.95
N LEU A 87 -3.23 14.84 -9.07
CA LEU A 87 -2.00 15.45 -8.58
C LEU A 87 -1.77 16.87 -9.10
N HIS A 88 -2.19 17.14 -10.35
CA HIS A 88 -2.11 18.45 -11.00
C HIS A 88 -2.84 19.56 -10.23
N LYS A 89 -3.94 19.23 -9.52
CA LYS A 89 -4.74 20.20 -8.75
C LYS A 89 -4.05 20.65 -7.46
N PHE A 90 -3.10 19.85 -6.97
CA PHE A 90 -2.48 20.02 -5.66
C PHE A 90 -1.04 20.53 -5.73
N VAL A 91 -0.51 20.84 -6.91
CA VAL A 91 0.90 21.27 -7.11
C VAL A 91 1.26 22.49 -6.25
N ASP A 92 0.43 23.54 -6.26
CA ASP A 92 0.69 24.75 -5.48
C ASP A 92 0.66 24.51 -3.97
N GLU A 93 -0.20 23.59 -3.53
CA GLU A 93 -0.28 23.19 -2.14
C GLU A 93 0.95 22.39 -1.72
N LEU A 94 1.35 21.41 -2.54
CA LEU A 94 2.53 20.59 -2.33
C LEU A 94 3.80 21.44 -2.30
N ARG A 95 3.92 22.47 -3.14
CA ARG A 95 5.05 23.41 -3.12
C ARG A 95 5.17 24.16 -1.78
N ARG A 96 4.04 24.56 -1.18
CA ARG A 96 4.02 25.20 0.15
C ARG A 96 4.44 24.23 1.26
N ILE A 97 4.06 22.96 1.15
CA ILE A 97 4.42 21.92 2.11
C ILE A 97 5.91 21.58 1.98
N GLU A 98 6.39 21.38 0.76
CA GLU A 98 7.77 21.02 0.43
C GLU A 98 8.79 22.05 0.96
N SER A 99 8.40 23.33 0.94
CA SER A 99 9.21 24.44 1.49
C SER A 99 9.47 24.30 2.99
N LYS A 100 8.63 23.53 3.71
CA LYS A 100 8.74 23.30 5.15
C LYS A 100 9.24 21.89 5.48
N SER A 101 8.90 20.89 4.66
CA SER A 101 9.20 19.48 4.96
C SER A 101 9.34 18.66 3.69
N PRO A 102 10.27 17.69 3.63
CA PRO A 102 10.44 16.84 2.46
C PRO A 102 9.17 16.02 2.18
N LEU A 103 8.84 15.85 0.90
CA LEU A 103 7.70 15.04 0.47
C LEU A 103 8.16 13.61 0.17
N LEU A 104 7.48 12.62 0.76
CA LEU A 104 7.74 11.20 0.48
C LEU A 104 6.53 10.57 -0.22
N LEU A 105 6.70 10.25 -1.49
CA LEU A 105 5.67 9.68 -2.35
C LEU A 105 5.56 8.17 -2.14
N VAL A 106 4.32 7.71 -1.92
CA VAL A 106 3.99 6.33 -1.60
C VAL A 106 3.00 5.80 -2.63
N CYS A 107 3.22 4.57 -3.08
CA CYS A 107 2.21 3.80 -3.80
C CYS A 107 2.28 2.32 -3.40
N ARG A 108 1.62 1.43 -4.16
CA ARG A 108 1.59 -0.01 -3.80
C ARG A 108 2.99 -0.63 -3.80
N THR A 109 3.71 -0.43 -4.91
CA THR A 109 5.09 -0.92 -5.10
C THR A 109 6.03 0.25 -5.36
N GLN A 110 5.97 0.90 -6.53
CA GLN A 110 6.74 2.13 -6.83
C GLN A 110 6.31 2.84 -8.12
N ASN A 111 5.65 2.14 -9.06
CA ASN A 111 5.43 2.66 -10.42
C ASN A 111 4.66 3.98 -10.47
N ARG A 112 3.52 4.08 -9.75
CA ARG A 112 2.71 5.31 -9.70
C ARG A 112 3.44 6.45 -8.99
N ALA A 113 4.23 6.13 -7.97
CA ALA A 113 5.02 7.12 -7.25
C ALA A 113 6.16 7.70 -8.10
N LYS A 114 6.75 6.92 -9.01
CA LYS A 114 7.74 7.42 -9.99
C LYS A 114 7.12 8.39 -11.00
N ILE A 115 5.93 8.06 -11.52
CA ILE A 115 5.20 8.96 -12.43
C ILE A 115 4.84 10.27 -11.71
N ALA A 116 4.35 10.18 -10.46
CA ALA A 116 4.09 11.35 -9.63
C ALA A 116 5.36 12.18 -9.39
N TYR A 117 6.47 11.51 -9.09
CA TYR A 117 7.75 12.16 -8.87
C TYR A 117 8.20 12.96 -10.09
N GLU A 118 8.21 12.34 -11.27
CA GLU A 118 8.58 13.00 -12.53
C GLU A 118 7.68 14.21 -12.82
N PHE A 119 6.37 14.06 -12.61
CA PHE A 119 5.41 15.16 -12.77
C PHE A 119 5.70 16.33 -11.82
N LEU A 120 5.98 16.05 -10.55
CA LEU A 120 6.25 17.08 -9.54
C LEU A 120 7.61 17.75 -9.77
N THR A 121 8.64 17.00 -10.16
CA THR A 121 9.95 17.57 -10.51
C THR A 121 9.87 18.47 -11.73
N ASN A 122 9.10 18.07 -12.74
CA ASN A 122 8.85 18.92 -13.92
C ASN A 122 8.03 20.18 -13.57
N SER A 123 7.25 20.12 -12.49
CA SER A 123 6.51 21.26 -11.94
C SER A 123 7.35 22.13 -10.98
N GLY A 124 8.64 21.86 -10.84
CA GLY A 124 9.59 22.63 -10.04
C GLY A 124 9.70 22.25 -8.57
N LEU A 125 9.15 21.10 -8.16
CA LEU A 125 9.32 20.57 -6.81
C LEU A 125 10.63 19.75 -6.73
N THR A 126 11.52 20.08 -5.81
CA THR A 126 12.91 19.54 -5.78
C THR A 126 13.22 18.69 -4.55
N ASN A 127 12.42 18.79 -3.49
CA ASN A 127 12.53 18.12 -2.22
C ASN A 127 11.43 17.04 -2.08
N CYS A 128 11.30 16.21 -3.12
CA CYS A 128 10.44 15.05 -3.20
C CYS A 128 11.28 13.76 -3.22
N SER A 129 10.76 12.64 -2.73
CA SER A 129 11.44 11.33 -2.81
C SER A 129 10.43 10.21 -2.96
N VAL A 130 10.87 9.04 -3.45
CA VAL A 130 10.00 7.87 -3.65
C VAL A 130 10.36 6.77 -2.66
N LEU A 131 9.33 6.16 -2.06
CA LEU A 131 9.48 4.97 -1.24
C LEU A 131 9.67 3.73 -2.14
N GLU A 132 10.87 3.13 -2.15
CA GLU A 132 11.24 2.07 -3.13
C GLU A 132 10.38 0.81 -3.04
N ALA A 133 10.05 0.36 -1.83
CA ALA A 133 9.29 -0.87 -1.63
C ALA A 133 7.76 -0.62 -1.56
N GLY A 134 7.35 0.64 -1.63
CA GLY A 134 5.97 1.06 -1.50
C GLY A 134 5.37 0.70 -0.15
N ILE A 135 4.04 0.76 -0.07
CA ILE A 135 3.30 0.34 1.13
C ILE A 135 3.46 -1.16 1.39
N THR A 136 3.66 -1.99 0.36
CA THR A 136 3.84 -3.44 0.54
C THR A 136 5.11 -3.74 1.33
N GLY A 137 6.24 -3.10 0.99
CA GLY A 137 7.46 -3.23 1.77
C GLY A 137 7.33 -2.68 3.18
N TRP A 138 6.65 -1.52 3.33
CA TRP A 138 6.37 -0.93 4.64
C TRP A 138 5.61 -1.90 5.56
N VAL A 139 4.58 -2.56 5.04
CA VAL A 139 3.78 -3.57 5.74
C VAL A 139 4.63 -4.81 6.06
N ASN A 140 5.40 -5.31 5.09
CA ASN A 140 6.26 -6.49 5.26
C ASN A 140 7.37 -6.26 6.30
N GLU A 141 7.83 -5.02 6.46
CA GLU A 141 8.78 -4.61 7.49
C GLU A 141 8.15 -4.43 8.88
N GLY A 142 6.85 -4.70 9.04
CA GLY A 142 6.14 -4.60 10.32
C GLY A 142 6.03 -3.16 10.86
N LYS A 143 6.11 -2.16 9.98
CA LYS A 143 6.02 -0.76 10.36
C LYS A 143 4.58 -0.35 10.70
N PRO A 144 4.37 0.74 11.47
CA PRO A 144 3.03 1.16 11.84
C PRO A 144 2.20 1.50 10.61
N ILE A 145 0.97 1.00 10.58
CA ILE A 145 -0.01 1.19 9.52
C ILE A 145 -1.37 1.51 10.13
N VAL A 146 -2.17 2.27 9.40
CA VAL A 146 -3.59 2.40 9.64
C VAL A 146 -4.28 1.48 8.65
N GLN A 147 -5.03 0.50 9.17
CA GLN A 147 -5.84 -0.40 8.37
C GLN A 147 -7.30 0.01 8.50
N GLY A 148 -7.97 0.19 7.36
CA GLY A 148 -9.41 0.33 7.32
C GLY A 148 -10.09 -0.98 6.95
N GLN A 149 -11.37 -0.89 6.61
CA GLN A 149 -12.18 -2.05 6.28
C GLN A 149 -11.86 -2.51 4.86
N LYS A 150 -11.37 -3.74 4.71
CA LYS A 150 -11.23 -4.37 3.39
C LYS A 150 -12.61 -4.63 2.80
N ARG A 151 -13.09 -3.74 1.93
CA ARG A 151 -14.38 -3.91 1.26
C ARG A 151 -14.16 -4.76 0.01
N ILE A 152 -14.86 -5.89 -0.08
CA ILE A 152 -14.88 -6.69 -1.30
C ILE A 152 -15.44 -5.82 -2.42
N SER A 153 -14.80 -5.81 -3.59
CA SER A 153 -15.34 -5.12 -4.77
C SER A 153 -16.75 -5.63 -5.05
N LEU A 154 -17.66 -4.75 -5.46
CA LEU A 154 -19.05 -5.10 -5.77
C LEU A 154 -19.13 -6.22 -6.82
N GLU A 155 -18.19 -6.28 -7.76
CA GLU A 155 -18.07 -7.37 -8.74
C GLU A 155 -17.74 -8.72 -8.08
N GLY A 156 -16.87 -8.70 -7.06
CA GLY A 156 -16.53 -9.88 -6.27
C GLY A 156 -17.71 -10.36 -5.41
N GLN A 157 -18.48 -9.42 -4.86
CA GLN A 157 -19.70 -9.72 -4.11
C GLN A 157 -20.76 -10.38 -5.01
N VAL A 158 -21.01 -9.81 -6.19
CA VAL A 158 -21.98 -10.36 -7.15
C VAL A 158 -21.56 -11.75 -7.62
N ARG A 159 -20.27 -11.95 -7.96
CA ARG A 159 -19.75 -13.26 -8.39
C ARG A 159 -19.87 -14.31 -7.28
N ALA A 160 -19.58 -13.94 -6.03
CA ALA A 160 -19.71 -14.84 -4.88
C ALA A 160 -21.17 -15.24 -4.64
N ILE A 161 -22.11 -14.29 -4.69
CA ILE A 161 -23.54 -14.54 -4.50
C ILE A 161 -24.10 -15.43 -5.62
N ALA A 162 -23.80 -15.10 -6.88
CA ALA A 162 -24.29 -15.89 -8.01
C ALA A 162 -23.73 -17.33 -7.97
N GLY A 163 -22.44 -17.49 -7.62
CA GLY A 163 -21.83 -18.79 -7.41
C GLY A 163 -22.48 -19.59 -6.28
N ALA A 164 -22.81 -18.94 -5.15
CA ALA A 164 -23.52 -19.59 -4.05
C ALA A 164 -24.90 -20.09 -4.47
N PHE A 165 -25.67 -19.31 -5.24
CA PHE A 165 -26.97 -19.75 -5.77
C PHE A 165 -26.85 -20.96 -6.71
N ILE A 166 -25.81 -21.00 -7.54
CA ILE A 166 -25.56 -22.15 -8.41
C ILE A 166 -25.25 -23.41 -7.58
N LEU A 167 -24.36 -23.30 -6.59
CA LEU A 167 -23.99 -24.43 -5.72
C LEU A 167 -25.19 -24.96 -4.94
N VAL A 168 -25.98 -24.07 -4.35
CA VAL A 168 -27.20 -24.44 -3.60
C VAL A 168 -28.24 -25.07 -4.53
N GLY A 169 -28.48 -24.48 -5.71
CA GLY A 169 -29.46 -24.98 -6.68
C GLY A 169 -29.09 -26.35 -7.24
N VAL A 170 -27.82 -26.59 -7.57
CA VAL A 170 -27.34 -27.92 -7.99
C VAL A 170 -27.45 -28.93 -6.86
N GLY A 171 -27.04 -28.57 -5.63
CA GLY A 171 -27.15 -29.45 -4.48
C GLY A 171 -28.58 -29.89 -4.19
N LEU A 172 -29.54 -28.96 -4.23
CA LEU A 172 -30.97 -29.25 -4.07
C LEU A 172 -31.54 -30.03 -5.27
N GLY A 173 -31.05 -29.76 -6.48
CA GLY A 173 -31.42 -30.48 -7.70
C GLY A 173 -31.08 -31.97 -7.66
N LEU A 174 -29.93 -32.31 -7.08
CA LEU A 174 -29.47 -33.69 -6.96
C LEU A 174 -30.07 -34.43 -5.76
N THR A 175 -30.47 -33.72 -4.70
CA THR A 175 -30.89 -34.34 -3.42
C THR A 175 -32.40 -34.31 -3.17
N VAL A 176 -33.13 -33.31 -3.68
CA VAL A 176 -34.55 -33.12 -3.38
C VAL A 176 -35.43 -33.38 -4.61
N HIS A 177 -35.19 -32.66 -5.71
CA HIS A 177 -35.98 -32.79 -6.94
C HIS A 177 -35.26 -32.20 -8.14
N SER A 178 -35.27 -32.90 -9.28
CA SER A 178 -34.55 -32.49 -10.51
C SER A 178 -34.93 -31.09 -11.02
N GLY A 179 -36.15 -30.63 -10.69
CA GLY A 179 -36.63 -29.29 -11.04
C GLY A 179 -35.83 -28.12 -10.46
N PHE A 180 -35.09 -28.31 -9.36
CA PHE A 180 -34.23 -27.25 -8.80
C PHE A 180 -33.02 -26.92 -9.69
N LEU A 181 -32.71 -27.73 -10.71
CA LEU A 181 -31.71 -27.42 -11.73
C LEU A 181 -32.10 -26.24 -12.63
N LEU A 182 -33.35 -25.76 -12.58
CA LEU A 182 -33.76 -24.53 -13.27
C LEU A 182 -33.10 -23.28 -12.68
N LEU A 183 -32.85 -23.23 -11.37
CA LEU A 183 -32.19 -22.09 -10.72
C LEU A 183 -30.76 -21.85 -11.26
N PRO A 184 -29.84 -22.83 -11.24
CA PRO A 184 -28.49 -22.63 -11.73
C PRO A 184 -28.45 -22.39 -13.24
N THR A 185 -29.38 -22.96 -14.02
CA THR A 185 -29.41 -22.73 -15.48
C THR A 185 -29.85 -21.32 -15.83
N ILE A 186 -30.89 -20.77 -15.19
CA ILE A 186 -31.32 -19.38 -15.38
C ILE A 186 -30.21 -18.40 -14.99
N VAL A 187 -29.59 -18.60 -13.81
CA VAL A 187 -28.48 -17.74 -13.34
C VAL A 187 -27.27 -17.84 -14.28
N GLY A 188 -26.91 -19.04 -14.72
CA GLY A 188 -25.80 -19.27 -15.64
C GLY A 188 -26.00 -18.62 -17.01
N VAL A 189 -27.19 -18.75 -17.61
CA VAL A 189 -27.53 -18.09 -18.88
C VAL A 189 -27.48 -16.56 -18.74
N GLY A 190 -28.00 -16.02 -17.63
CA GLY A 190 -27.93 -14.58 -17.35
C GLY A 190 -26.50 -14.06 -17.21
N LEU A 191 -25.63 -14.79 -16.52
CA LEU A 191 -24.21 -14.45 -16.40
C LEU A 191 -23.47 -14.53 -17.74
N LEU A 192 -23.77 -15.56 -18.54
CA LEU A 192 -23.17 -15.72 -19.87
C LEU A 192 -23.58 -14.57 -20.80
N HIS A 193 -24.86 -14.19 -20.79
CA HIS A 193 -25.35 -13.05 -21.56
C HIS A 193 -24.67 -11.75 -21.13
N ALA A 194 -24.61 -11.47 -19.82
CA ALA A 194 -23.95 -10.27 -19.29
C ALA A 194 -22.46 -10.19 -19.64
N GLY A 195 -21.76 -11.34 -19.68
CA GLY A 195 -20.36 -11.40 -20.09
C GLY A 195 -20.16 -11.19 -21.59
N LEU A 196 -21.09 -11.64 -22.44
CA LEU A 196 -21.01 -11.50 -23.89
C LEU A 196 -21.35 -10.09 -24.39
N THR A 197 -22.22 -9.37 -23.68
CA THR A 197 -22.71 -8.06 -24.12
C THR A 197 -21.91 -6.89 -23.54
N ASP A 198 -20.80 -7.16 -22.82
CA ASP A 198 -20.02 -6.20 -22.01
C ASP A 198 -20.89 -5.29 -21.11
N SER A 199 -22.16 -5.63 -20.93
CA SER A 199 -23.16 -4.87 -20.20
C SER A 199 -23.18 -5.38 -18.78
N CYS A 200 -22.03 -5.25 -18.13
CA CYS A 200 -22.01 -5.04 -16.69
C CYS A 200 -22.73 -3.72 -16.41
N LEU A 201 -24.06 -3.71 -16.54
CA LEU A 201 -24.95 -2.60 -16.22
C LEU A 201 -24.63 -2.11 -14.81
N MET A 202 -24.30 -3.03 -13.92
CA MET A 202 -23.78 -2.74 -12.59
C MET A 202 -22.42 -2.00 -12.64
N GLY A 203 -21.43 -2.45 -13.40
CA GLY A 203 -20.15 -1.73 -13.55
C GLY A 203 -20.31 -0.31 -14.11
N MET A 204 -21.21 -0.13 -15.09
CA MET A 204 -21.59 1.20 -15.60
C MET A 204 -22.31 2.05 -14.55
N LEU A 205 -23.26 1.49 -13.80
CA LEU A 205 -24.02 2.20 -12.77
C LEU A 205 -23.13 2.57 -11.57
N LEU A 206 -22.19 1.70 -11.20
CA LEU A 206 -21.22 1.93 -10.12
C LEU A 206 -20.16 2.95 -10.52
N SER A 207 -19.75 3.01 -11.79
CA SER A 207 -18.86 4.06 -12.28
C SER A 207 -19.44 5.47 -12.10
N GLN A 208 -20.77 5.58 -12.00
CA GLN A 208 -21.46 6.85 -11.82
C GLN A 208 -21.69 7.25 -10.35
N LEU A 209 -21.49 6.34 -9.39
CA LEU A 209 -21.67 6.67 -7.98
C LEU A 209 -20.66 7.72 -7.49
N PRO A 210 -21.07 8.64 -6.60
CA PRO A 210 -20.26 9.80 -6.20
C PRO A 210 -18.93 9.44 -5.52
N TYR A 211 -18.81 8.23 -4.95
CA TYR A 211 -17.57 7.73 -4.35
C TYR A 211 -16.51 7.32 -5.38
N ASN A 212 -16.89 7.01 -6.62
CA ASN A 212 -15.96 6.62 -7.69
C ASN A 212 -15.64 7.79 -8.65
N ARG A 213 -16.33 8.93 -8.51
CA ARG A 213 -16.06 10.13 -9.30
C ARG A 213 -14.96 10.96 -8.64
N ILE A 214 -13.86 11.10 -9.37
CA ILE A 214 -12.82 12.11 -9.09
C ILE A 214 -13.50 13.49 -9.06
N ARG A 215 -13.59 14.12 -7.89
CA ARG A 215 -14.12 15.49 -7.74
C ARG A 215 -13.26 16.43 -8.61
N LYS A 216 -13.86 16.98 -9.66
CA LYS A 216 -13.24 18.02 -10.49
C LYS A 216 -13.03 19.28 -9.67
#